data_AF-A0A914YJE9-F1
#
_entry.id   AF-A0A914YJE9-F1
#
_cell.length_a   1.000
_cell.length_b   1.000
_cell.length_c   1.000
_cell.angle_alpha   90.00
_cell.angle_beta   90.00
_cell.angle_gamma   90.00
#
_symmetry.space_group_name_H-M   'P 1'
#
loop_
_entity.id
_entity.type
_entity.pdbx_description
1 polymer ?
#
loop_
_entity_poly.entity_id
_entity_poly.type
_entity_poly.pdbx_seq_one_letter_code
_entity_poly.pdbx_strand_id
1 'polypeptide(L)'
;MPVPDINEKDHRLNVEGLSIKKSLILSVDQLKKNFEETSVTTAIQCAGNRRSDMNKYKKVQGLMWEGTAMGNAKWTGVRLRDVLIKAGVDPNDKRIKHVHFEGADSDPEGSHYGGSIPFEKAMKSECIIAYKMNEEKIPRDHGHPLRLIAPGIVGARQVKYLKTIRLSEEESPAHWQQKDYKAFPSSVQIGDPLDWSSVPSINEYPIQSYICIPSPGDKVKRSEEEIEFVGYAWSGGGRGIIRVEISTDGGKTWRNSELQQAPEQDLVCYFF
;
A
#
# COMPACT_ATOMS: atom_id res chain seq x y z
N MET A 1 12.27 -5.76 10.77
CA MET A 1 11.62 -6.36 11.95
C MET A 1 11.26 -7.80 11.64
N PRO A 2 11.34 -8.71 12.62
CA PRO A 2 10.91 -10.10 12.45
C PRO A 2 9.39 -10.19 12.19
N VAL A 3 8.97 -11.26 11.52
CA VAL A 3 7.55 -11.60 11.39
C VAL A 3 7.05 -12.08 12.76
N PRO A 4 6.08 -11.39 13.39
CA PRO A 4 5.60 -11.77 14.71
C PRO A 4 4.90 -13.14 14.66
N ASP A 5 4.95 -13.87 15.76
CA ASP A 5 4.18 -15.09 15.96
C ASP A 5 2.93 -14.74 16.78
N ILE A 6 1.78 -14.66 16.10
CA ILE A 6 0.53 -14.15 16.68
C ILE A 6 -0.51 -15.26 16.69
N ASN A 7 -1.00 -15.59 17.88
CA ASN A 7 -2.23 -16.37 18.03
C ASN A 7 -3.44 -15.47 17.78
N GLU A 8 -4.20 -15.77 16.72
CA GLU A 8 -5.41 -15.02 16.31
C GLU A 8 -6.42 -14.85 17.45
N LYS A 9 -6.54 -15.84 18.35
CA LYS A 9 -7.49 -15.83 19.48
C LYS A 9 -7.13 -14.78 20.54
N ASP A 10 -5.85 -14.48 20.68
CA ASP A 10 -5.33 -13.56 21.68
C ASP A 10 -5.15 -12.15 21.11
N HIS A 11 -5.10 -12.02 19.78
CA HIS A 11 -4.96 -10.72 19.11
C HIS A 11 -6.14 -9.80 19.42
N ARG A 12 -5.83 -8.55 19.73
CA ARG A 12 -6.80 -7.49 20.02
C ARG A 12 -6.48 -6.27 19.18
N LEU A 13 -7.48 -5.77 18.47
CA LEU A 13 -7.43 -4.48 17.80
C LEU A 13 -7.95 -3.41 18.76
N ASN A 14 -7.10 -2.46 19.12
CA ASN A 14 -7.45 -1.30 19.93
C ASN A 14 -7.73 -0.09 19.03
N VAL A 15 -8.87 0.57 19.23
CA VAL A 15 -9.28 1.78 18.49
C VAL A 15 -9.46 2.91 19.48
N GLU A 16 -8.67 3.97 19.34
CA GLU A 16 -8.55 5.05 20.32
C GLU A 16 -8.24 6.41 19.67
N GLY A 17 -8.03 7.45 20.49
CA GLY A 17 -7.63 8.78 20.03
C GLY A 17 -8.78 9.78 20.04
N LEU A 18 -8.66 10.81 19.21
CA LEU A 18 -9.63 11.91 19.15
C LEU A 18 -11.07 11.41 18.93
N SER A 19 -12.02 12.09 19.59
CA SER A 19 -13.47 11.81 19.56
C SER A 19 -13.91 10.49 20.22
N ILE A 20 -12.99 9.58 20.54
CA ILE A 20 -13.28 8.32 21.21
C ILE A 20 -13.19 8.50 22.73
N LYS A 21 -14.33 8.43 23.43
CA LYS A 21 -14.39 8.58 24.90
C LYS A 21 -13.80 7.39 25.66
N LYS A 22 -13.97 6.18 25.13
CA LYS A 22 -13.46 4.93 25.69
C LYS A 22 -12.98 4.06 24.55
N SER A 23 -11.74 3.60 24.61
CA SER A 23 -11.15 2.79 23.55
C SER A 23 -12.00 1.55 23.27
N LEU A 24 -12.22 1.28 21.98
CA LEU A 24 -12.90 0.09 21.51
C LEU A 24 -11.87 -1.00 21.28
N ILE A 25 -11.98 -2.10 22.02
CA ILE A 25 -11.09 -3.25 21.90
C ILE A 25 -11.88 -4.41 21.29
N LEU A 26 -11.42 -4.92 20.14
CA LEU A 26 -12.07 -5.98 19.39
C LEU A 26 -11.14 -7.18 19.22
N SER A 27 -11.65 -8.39 19.44
CA SER A 27 -10.99 -9.60 18.94
C SER A 27 -11.22 -9.78 17.44
N VAL A 28 -10.42 -10.63 16.80
CA VAL A 28 -10.60 -11.00 15.39
C VAL A 28 -11.99 -11.64 15.16
N ASP A 29 -12.44 -12.48 16.09
CA ASP A 29 -13.78 -13.07 16.03
C ASP A 29 -14.90 -12.03 16.15
N GLN A 30 -14.73 -10.99 16.97
CA GLN A 30 -15.71 -9.90 17.09
C GLN A 30 -15.77 -9.07 15.80
N LEU A 31 -14.63 -8.82 15.15
CA LEU A 31 -14.61 -8.18 13.83
C LEU A 31 -15.41 -8.99 12.81
N LYS A 32 -15.16 -10.30 12.72
CA LYS A 32 -15.85 -11.20 11.79
C LYS A 32 -17.36 -11.33 12.05
N LYS A 33 -17.80 -11.26 13.31
CA LYS A 33 -19.21 -11.47 13.70
C LYS A 33 -20.04 -10.19 13.70
N ASN A 34 -19.46 -9.05 14.06
CA ASN A 34 -20.22 -7.84 14.38
C ASN A 34 -20.26 -6.81 13.25
N PHE A 35 -19.55 -7.06 12.15
CA PHE A 35 -19.44 -6.15 11.02
C PHE A 35 -19.71 -6.89 9.71
N GLU A 36 -20.15 -6.15 8.71
CA GLU A 36 -20.36 -6.67 7.35
C GLU A 36 -19.01 -7.07 6.73
N GLU A 37 -18.92 -8.31 6.24
CA GLU A 37 -17.76 -8.77 5.46
C GLU A 37 -17.81 -8.12 4.07
N THR A 38 -16.70 -7.52 3.66
CA THR A 38 -16.55 -6.89 2.34
C THR A 38 -15.23 -7.32 1.72
N SER A 39 -15.21 -7.38 0.40
CA SER A 39 -14.01 -7.64 -0.38
C SER A 39 -13.57 -6.41 -1.17
N VAL A 40 -12.27 -6.29 -1.40
CA VAL A 40 -11.68 -5.34 -2.35
C VAL A 40 -10.50 -5.96 -3.07
N THR A 41 -10.49 -5.93 -4.40
CA THR A 41 -9.34 -6.33 -5.20
C THR A 41 -8.48 -5.12 -5.53
N THR A 42 -7.25 -5.09 -5.03
CA THR A 42 -6.31 -3.98 -5.23
C THR A 42 -4.87 -4.44 -5.32
N ALA A 43 -4.11 -3.73 -6.15
CA ALA A 43 -2.66 -3.81 -6.14
C ALA A 43 -2.07 -3.02 -4.96
N ILE A 44 -0.95 -3.50 -4.44
CA ILE A 44 -0.12 -2.83 -3.44
C ILE A 44 1.28 -2.72 -4.03
N GLN A 45 1.79 -1.49 -4.16
CA GLN A 45 3.14 -1.22 -4.66
C GLN A 45 4.04 -0.66 -3.54
N CYS A 46 5.30 -1.08 -3.52
CA CYS A 46 6.34 -0.54 -2.64
C CYS A 46 6.92 0.78 -3.19
N ALA A 47 7.35 1.70 -2.32
CA ALA A 47 7.95 2.98 -2.73
C ALA A 47 9.28 2.81 -3.41
N GLY A 48 9.94 1.69 -3.10
CA GLY A 48 11.17 1.31 -3.74
C GLY A 48 11.03 0.60 -5.07
N ASN A 49 9.82 0.39 -5.61
CA ASN A 49 9.66 -0.29 -6.90
C ASN A 49 10.52 0.41 -7.96
N ARG A 50 11.29 -0.35 -8.73
CA ARG A 50 12.28 0.13 -9.72
C ARG A 50 13.47 0.94 -9.16
N ARG A 51 13.81 0.80 -7.87
CA ARG A 51 15.01 1.44 -7.31
C ARG A 51 16.29 0.99 -8.02
N SER A 52 16.36 -0.25 -8.51
CA SER A 52 17.52 -0.74 -9.26
C SER A 52 17.78 0.08 -10.53
N ASP A 53 16.74 0.60 -11.20
CA ASP A 53 16.88 1.49 -12.35
C ASP A 53 17.50 2.82 -11.94
N MET A 54 17.05 3.43 -10.84
CA MET A 54 17.66 4.66 -10.31
C MET A 54 19.15 4.46 -9.99
N ASN A 55 19.49 3.30 -9.39
CA ASN A 55 20.85 2.96 -8.99
C ASN A 55 21.83 2.80 -10.15
N LYS A 56 21.34 2.53 -11.37
CA LYS A 56 22.16 2.49 -12.60
C LYS A 56 22.65 3.89 -13.00
N TYR A 57 21.85 4.93 -12.73
CA TYR A 57 22.21 6.32 -13.05
C TYR A 57 23.06 6.95 -11.95
N LYS A 58 22.67 6.75 -10.69
CA LYS A 58 23.36 7.31 -9.52
C LYS A 58 23.13 6.40 -8.33
N LYS A 59 24.17 6.16 -7.53
CA LYS A 59 24.05 5.29 -6.35
C LYS A 59 22.97 5.82 -5.39
N VAL A 60 22.11 4.90 -4.94
CA VAL A 60 21.01 5.15 -3.98
C VAL A 60 21.11 4.16 -2.82
N GLN A 61 20.45 4.48 -1.69
CA GLN A 61 20.34 3.57 -0.54
C GLN A 61 18.99 2.84 -0.55
N GLY A 62 18.98 1.62 -0.01
CA GLY A 62 17.79 0.79 0.16
C GLY A 62 17.82 -0.52 -0.65
N LEU A 63 16.72 -1.28 -0.59
CA LEU A 63 16.58 -2.54 -1.32
C LEU A 63 16.51 -2.30 -2.83
N MET A 64 17.29 -3.05 -3.59
CA MET A 64 17.43 -2.91 -5.05
C MET A 64 16.32 -3.64 -5.80
N TRP A 65 15.08 -3.22 -5.55
CA TRP A 65 13.93 -3.75 -6.26
C TRP A 65 13.99 -3.42 -7.75
N GLU A 66 13.69 -4.42 -8.57
CA GLU A 66 13.39 -4.27 -9.99
C GLU A 66 11.95 -3.77 -10.19
N GLY A 67 11.35 -4.00 -11.35
CA GLY A 67 9.98 -3.56 -11.67
C GLY A 67 8.86 -4.37 -11.03
N THR A 68 9.14 -5.28 -10.11
CA THR A 68 8.15 -6.25 -9.62
C THR A 68 7.86 -6.16 -8.13
N ALA A 69 8.24 -5.06 -7.46
CA ALA A 69 7.92 -4.84 -6.04
C ALA A 69 6.46 -4.37 -5.84
N MET A 70 5.53 -5.16 -6.35
CA MET A 70 4.10 -5.00 -6.22
C MET A 70 3.36 -6.33 -6.32
N GLY A 71 2.15 -6.40 -5.79
CA GLY A 71 1.28 -7.57 -5.90
C GLY A 71 -0.19 -7.16 -5.90
N ASN A 72 -1.02 -7.93 -6.60
CA ASN A 72 -2.47 -7.74 -6.68
C ASN A 72 -3.18 -8.92 -6.01
N ALA A 73 -4.19 -8.65 -5.20
CA ALA A 73 -4.94 -9.67 -4.49
C ALA A 73 -6.36 -9.18 -4.15
N LYS A 74 -7.27 -10.14 -3.99
CA LYS A 74 -8.59 -9.93 -3.41
C LYS A 74 -8.48 -9.98 -1.90
N TRP A 75 -8.69 -8.86 -1.24
CA TRP A 75 -8.63 -8.75 0.21
C TRP A 75 -10.04 -8.80 0.79
N THR A 76 -10.25 -9.56 1.86
CA THR A 76 -11.57 -9.64 2.50
C THR A 76 -11.46 -9.37 4.00
N GLY A 77 -12.40 -8.59 4.51
CA GLY A 77 -12.35 -8.02 5.85
C GLY A 77 -13.59 -7.19 6.19
N VAL A 78 -13.41 -6.20 7.05
CA VAL A 78 -14.47 -5.25 7.43
C VAL A 78 -14.08 -3.83 7.04
N ARG A 79 -15.05 -2.98 6.70
CA ARG A 79 -14.76 -1.58 6.36
C ARG A 79 -14.16 -0.86 7.57
N LEU A 80 -13.04 -0.17 7.34
CA LEU A 80 -12.37 0.62 8.37
C LEU A 80 -13.32 1.69 8.93
N ARG A 81 -14.05 2.37 8.04
CA ARG A 81 -15.08 3.35 8.39
C ARG A 81 -16.07 2.80 9.42
N ASP A 82 -16.59 1.60 9.24
CA ASP A 82 -17.63 1.05 10.10
C ASP A 82 -17.09 0.76 11.51
N VAL A 83 -15.83 0.32 11.61
CA VAL A 83 -15.13 0.15 12.89
C VAL A 83 -14.92 1.51 13.59
N LEU A 84 -14.54 2.56 12.85
CA LEU A 84 -14.38 3.91 13.41
C LEU A 84 -15.72 4.47 13.92
N ILE A 85 -16.79 4.36 13.14
CA ILE A 85 -18.15 4.76 13.56
C ILE A 85 -18.58 3.99 14.81
N LYS A 86 -18.33 2.67 14.86
CA LYS A 86 -18.65 1.84 16.02
C LYS A 86 -17.88 2.25 17.28
N ALA A 87 -16.65 2.76 17.11
CA ALA A 87 -15.84 3.30 18.20
C ALA A 87 -16.33 4.68 18.70
N GLY A 88 -17.35 5.26 18.06
CA GLY A 88 -17.94 6.56 18.43
C GLY A 88 -17.27 7.75 17.76
N VAL A 89 -16.51 7.55 16.69
CA VAL A 89 -15.94 8.64 15.89
C VAL A 89 -17.07 9.43 15.23
N ASP A 90 -17.06 10.76 15.40
CA ASP A 90 -17.89 11.68 14.62
C ASP A 90 -17.17 12.00 13.30
N PRO A 91 -17.73 11.61 12.13
CA PRO A 91 -17.14 11.91 10.82
C PRO A 91 -16.97 13.41 10.54
N ASN A 92 -17.68 14.27 11.26
CA ASN A 92 -17.64 15.71 11.08
C ASN A 92 -16.66 16.41 12.04
N ASP A 93 -15.96 15.67 12.90
CA ASP A 93 -14.97 16.25 13.80
C ASP A 93 -13.72 16.72 13.03
N LYS A 94 -13.68 18.02 12.75
CA LYS A 94 -12.62 18.68 11.96
C LYS A 94 -11.22 18.59 12.60
N ARG A 95 -11.12 18.19 13.87
CA ARG A 95 -9.84 17.97 14.54
C ARG A 95 -9.18 16.68 14.07
N ILE A 96 -9.95 15.71 13.59
CA ILE A 96 -9.41 14.46 13.05
C ILE A 96 -8.97 14.71 11.61
N LYS A 97 -7.65 14.76 11.41
CA LYS A 97 -7.06 14.89 10.07
C LYS A 97 -6.38 13.60 9.62
N HIS A 98 -5.96 12.75 10.56
CA HIS A 98 -5.22 11.52 10.30
C HIS A 98 -5.73 10.35 11.12
N VAL A 99 -5.58 9.16 10.55
CA VAL A 99 -5.72 7.89 11.26
C VAL A 99 -4.36 7.21 11.29
N HIS A 100 -3.85 6.93 12.48
CA HIS A 100 -2.61 6.20 12.69
C HIS A 100 -2.90 4.71 12.78
N PHE A 101 -1.95 3.91 12.31
CA PHE A 101 -1.98 2.46 12.35
C PHE A 101 -0.66 1.98 12.92
N GLU A 102 -0.72 1.04 13.85
CA GLU A 102 0.44 0.42 14.48
C GLU A 102 0.36 -1.11 14.32
N GLY A 103 1.46 -1.71 13.89
CA GLY A 103 1.64 -3.15 13.76
C GLY A 103 2.21 -3.77 15.04
N ALA A 104 1.99 -5.06 15.22
CA ALA A 104 2.53 -5.82 16.35
C ALA A 104 4.01 -6.20 16.18
N ASP A 105 4.60 -5.99 15.01
CA ASP A 105 6.04 -6.09 14.81
C ASP A 105 6.78 -4.94 15.49
N SER A 106 7.97 -5.22 16.01
CA SER A 106 8.84 -4.23 16.66
C SER A 106 10.30 -4.41 16.27
N ASP A 107 11.06 -3.32 16.38
CA ASP A 107 12.51 -3.35 16.35
C ASP A 107 13.10 -3.84 17.70
N PRO A 108 14.43 -4.08 17.78
CA PRO A 108 15.09 -4.49 19.03
C PRO A 108 14.92 -3.49 20.19
N GLU A 109 14.67 -2.22 19.89
CA GLU A 109 14.42 -1.14 20.85
C GLU A 109 12.96 -1.09 21.33
N GLY A 110 12.08 -1.93 20.77
CA GLY A 110 10.67 -2.03 21.13
C GLY A 110 9.75 -1.05 20.41
N SER A 111 10.25 -0.30 19.42
CA SER A 111 9.42 0.58 18.59
C SER A 111 8.67 -0.22 17.53
N HIS A 112 7.37 0.01 17.45
CA HIS A 112 6.49 -0.70 16.52
C HIS A 112 6.45 -0.07 15.13
N TYR A 113 6.26 -0.89 14.09
CA TYR A 113 5.93 -0.35 12.76
C TYR A 113 4.66 0.48 12.83
N GLY A 114 4.68 1.64 12.19
CA GLY A 114 3.50 2.48 12.13
C GLY A 114 3.56 3.52 11.04
N GLY A 115 2.37 4.03 10.72
CA GLY A 115 2.17 5.07 9.73
C GLY A 115 0.77 5.66 9.88
N SER A 116 0.42 6.59 9.00
CA SER A 116 -0.92 7.17 8.96
C SER A 116 -1.38 7.41 7.54
N ILE A 117 -2.70 7.43 7.36
CA ILE A 117 -3.35 7.97 6.16
C ILE A 117 -4.27 9.14 6.54
N PRO A 118 -4.59 10.05 5.61
CA PRO A 118 -5.59 11.08 5.83
C PRO A 118 -6.94 10.49 6.27
N PHE A 119 -7.64 11.17 7.17
CA PHE A 119 -8.92 10.72 7.69
C PHE A 119 -9.97 10.55 6.59
N GLU A 120 -10.00 11.47 5.61
CA GLU A 120 -10.90 11.35 4.46
C GLU A 120 -10.68 10.03 3.71
N LYS A 121 -9.42 9.60 3.53
CA LYS A 121 -9.12 8.32 2.90
C LYS A 121 -9.57 7.15 3.76
N ALA A 122 -9.33 7.20 5.07
CA ALA A 122 -9.73 6.13 6.00
C ALA A 122 -11.26 5.92 6.03
N MET A 123 -12.04 6.96 5.74
CA MET A 123 -13.49 6.93 5.68
C MET A 123 -14.07 6.46 4.34
N LYS A 124 -13.24 6.26 3.31
CA LYS A 124 -13.69 5.72 2.01
C LYS A 124 -14.11 4.25 2.15
N SER A 125 -15.07 3.83 1.33
CA SER A 125 -15.69 2.50 1.40
C SER A 125 -14.74 1.35 1.08
N GLU A 126 -13.70 1.61 0.28
CA GLU A 126 -12.71 0.61 -0.14
C GLU A 126 -11.61 0.35 0.90
N CYS A 127 -11.51 1.16 1.96
CA CYS A 127 -10.52 0.96 3.02
C CYS A 127 -11.04 -0.10 4.00
N ILE A 128 -10.30 -1.20 4.14
CA ILE A 128 -10.71 -2.34 4.96
C ILE A 128 -9.63 -2.77 5.95
N ILE A 129 -10.07 -3.37 7.05
CA ILE A 129 -9.24 -4.17 7.94
C ILE A 129 -9.39 -5.62 7.47
N ALA A 130 -8.40 -6.11 6.73
CA ALA A 130 -8.44 -7.41 6.10
C ALA A 130 -7.97 -8.52 7.04
N TYR A 131 -8.63 -9.68 6.96
CA TYR A 131 -8.24 -10.94 7.60
C TYR A 131 -8.16 -12.13 6.62
N LYS A 132 -8.53 -11.92 5.35
CA LYS A 132 -8.38 -12.87 4.23
C LYS A 132 -7.65 -12.23 3.05
N MET A 133 -6.89 -13.04 2.31
CA MET A 133 -6.19 -12.70 1.06
C MET A 133 -6.42 -13.83 0.07
N ASN A 134 -7.03 -13.51 -1.08
CA ASN A 134 -7.48 -14.47 -2.09
C ASN A 134 -8.32 -15.59 -1.46
N GLU A 135 -9.36 -15.19 -0.73
CA GLU A 135 -10.37 -16.05 -0.08
C GLU A 135 -9.84 -16.90 1.09
N GLU A 136 -8.52 -17.06 1.20
CA GLU A 136 -7.83 -17.76 2.27
C GLU A 136 -7.43 -16.84 3.42
N LYS A 137 -7.10 -17.44 4.58
CA LYS A 137 -6.51 -16.71 5.72
C LYS A 137 -5.24 -16.00 5.28
N ILE A 138 -5.05 -14.75 5.69
CA ILE A 138 -3.83 -13.98 5.35
C ILE A 138 -2.59 -14.77 5.80
N PRO A 139 -1.62 -15.04 4.92
CA PRO A 139 -0.36 -15.67 5.31
C PRO A 139 0.42 -14.78 6.29
N ARG A 140 1.26 -15.38 7.14
CA ARG A 140 2.02 -14.63 8.16
C ARG A 140 2.78 -13.44 7.58
N ASP A 141 3.56 -13.63 6.52
CA ASP A 141 4.33 -12.57 5.88
C ASP A 141 3.48 -11.40 5.35
N HIS A 142 2.21 -11.65 5.08
CA HIS A 142 1.26 -10.67 4.57
C HIS A 142 0.43 -10.00 5.67
N GLY A 143 0.66 -10.29 6.95
CA GLY A 143 0.10 -9.53 8.06
C GLY A 143 -0.98 -10.25 8.87
N HIS A 144 -0.94 -11.58 8.92
CA HIS A 144 -1.82 -12.35 9.81
C HIS A 144 -1.76 -11.84 11.27
N PRO A 145 -2.87 -11.63 11.99
CA PRO A 145 -4.26 -11.91 11.61
C PRO A 145 -5.01 -10.76 10.96
N LEU A 146 -4.53 -9.53 11.13
CA LEU A 146 -5.19 -8.32 10.62
C LEU A 146 -4.18 -7.44 9.92
N ARG A 147 -4.58 -6.85 8.79
CA ARG A 147 -3.83 -5.76 8.18
C ARG A 147 -4.76 -4.66 7.68
N LEU A 148 -4.23 -3.45 7.57
CA LEU A 148 -4.87 -2.41 6.78
C LEU A 148 -4.71 -2.70 5.29
N ILE A 149 -5.79 -2.52 4.55
CA ILE A 149 -5.81 -2.37 3.10
C ILE A 149 -6.42 -1.01 2.79
N ALA A 150 -5.60 -0.14 2.20
CA ALA A 150 -5.97 1.22 1.81
C ALA A 150 -5.63 1.41 0.33
N PRO A 151 -6.54 1.01 -0.58
CA PRO A 151 -6.25 0.99 -1.99
C PRO A 151 -5.81 2.34 -2.58
N GLY A 152 -4.92 2.33 -3.56
CA GLY A 152 -4.38 3.55 -4.18
C GLY A 152 -3.31 4.27 -3.35
N ILE A 153 -3.03 3.81 -2.13
CA ILE A 153 -2.01 4.33 -1.22
C ILE A 153 -0.78 3.42 -1.23
N VAL A 154 0.40 4.02 -1.10
CA VAL A 154 1.68 3.34 -0.95
C VAL A 154 1.63 2.22 0.07
N GLY A 155 2.26 1.08 -0.27
CA GLY A 155 2.29 -0.11 0.58
C GLY A 155 2.83 0.15 2.00
N ALA A 156 3.68 1.17 2.18
CA ALA A 156 4.18 1.58 3.50
C ALA A 156 3.08 2.05 4.47
N ARG A 157 1.95 2.56 3.98
CA ARG A 157 0.84 2.94 4.88
C ARG A 157 -0.10 1.77 5.17
N GLN A 158 0.01 0.66 4.44
CA GLN A 158 -0.86 -0.51 4.57
C GLN A 158 -0.34 -1.49 5.64
N VAL A 159 -0.36 -1.01 6.89
CA VAL A 159 0.23 -1.66 8.08
C VAL A 159 -0.24 -3.11 8.25
N LYS A 160 0.73 -4.01 8.41
CA LYS A 160 0.54 -5.45 8.70
C LYS A 160 0.47 -5.67 10.21
N TYR A 161 -0.06 -6.83 10.63
CA TYR A 161 -0.13 -7.23 12.04
C TYR A 161 -0.86 -6.19 12.91
N LEU A 162 -1.89 -5.57 12.34
CA LEU A 162 -2.54 -4.37 12.85
C LEU A 162 -3.08 -4.58 14.26
N LYS A 163 -2.54 -3.85 15.24
CA LYS A 163 -2.94 -3.92 16.66
C LYS A 163 -3.61 -2.65 17.17
N THR A 164 -3.26 -1.47 16.63
CA THR A 164 -3.80 -0.20 17.10
C THR A 164 -4.21 0.69 15.94
N ILE A 165 -5.36 1.34 16.09
CA ILE A 165 -5.86 2.43 15.25
C ILE A 165 -6.06 3.65 16.15
N ARG A 166 -5.48 4.79 15.77
CA ARG A 166 -5.56 6.02 16.58
C ARG A 166 -5.94 7.25 15.76
N LEU A 167 -6.98 7.97 16.16
CA LEU A 167 -7.42 9.20 15.52
C LEU A 167 -6.59 10.39 16.03
N SER A 168 -6.11 11.22 15.11
CA SER A 168 -5.14 12.29 15.41
C SER A 168 -5.35 13.51 14.52
N GLU A 169 -4.91 14.67 15.02
CA GLU A 169 -4.80 15.90 14.24
C GLU A 169 -3.54 15.91 13.36
N GLU A 170 -2.48 15.25 13.80
CA GLU A 170 -1.19 15.23 13.10
C GLU A 170 -0.90 13.84 12.51
N GLU A 171 0.05 13.77 11.56
CA GLU A 171 0.57 12.51 11.03
C GLU A 171 1.17 11.62 12.14
N SER A 172 1.28 10.32 11.87
CA SER A 172 1.92 9.39 12.79
C SER A 172 3.35 9.84 13.11
N PRO A 173 3.77 9.87 14.39
CA PRO A 173 5.13 10.25 14.76
C PRO A 173 6.16 9.14 14.49
N ALA A 174 5.71 7.97 14.01
CA ALA A 174 6.58 6.82 13.74
C ALA A 174 7.69 7.15 12.75
N HIS A 175 8.86 6.54 12.93
CA HIS A 175 10.03 6.74 12.08
C HIS A 175 9.71 6.59 10.59
N TRP A 176 8.99 5.53 10.20
CA TRP A 176 8.62 5.27 8.81
C TRP A 176 7.60 6.26 8.21
N GLN A 177 6.92 7.07 9.02
CA GLN A 177 6.11 8.18 8.51
C GLN A 177 6.95 9.44 8.36
N GLN A 178 7.75 9.75 9.38
CA GLN A 178 8.43 11.04 9.49
C GLN A 178 9.76 11.08 8.75
N LYS A 179 10.51 9.98 8.72
CA LYS A 179 11.91 9.89 8.28
C LYS A 179 12.17 8.83 7.20
N ASP A 180 11.13 8.35 6.53
CA ASP A 180 11.22 7.47 5.37
C ASP A 180 10.00 7.69 4.45
N TYR A 181 10.01 7.07 3.27
CA TYR A 181 8.92 7.12 2.30
C TYR A 181 8.51 8.56 1.94
N LYS A 182 9.52 9.40 1.70
CA LYS A 182 9.40 10.77 1.14
C LYS A 182 10.30 10.91 -0.09
N ALA A 183 9.90 11.75 -1.04
CA ALA A 183 10.67 11.99 -2.26
C ALA A 183 11.31 13.38 -2.19
N PHE A 184 12.63 13.43 -2.03
CA PHE A 184 13.40 14.67 -2.06
C PHE A 184 13.73 15.10 -3.49
N PRO A 185 13.99 16.41 -3.72
CA PRO A 185 14.49 16.89 -5.01
C PRO A 185 15.79 16.19 -5.43
N SER A 186 16.00 16.04 -6.75
CA SER A 186 17.17 15.36 -7.31
C SER A 186 18.51 16.03 -6.99
N SER A 187 18.50 17.29 -6.54
CA SER A 187 19.67 18.02 -6.07
C SER A 187 20.22 17.47 -4.75
N VAL A 188 19.39 16.87 -3.90
CA VAL A 188 19.79 16.27 -2.62
C VAL A 188 20.62 15.00 -2.88
N GLN A 189 21.78 14.92 -2.23
CA GLN A 189 22.74 13.83 -2.33
C GLN A 189 22.69 12.90 -1.12
N ILE A 190 23.29 11.71 -1.25
CA ILE A 190 23.52 10.83 -0.10
C ILE A 190 24.51 11.51 0.84
N GLY A 191 24.15 11.59 2.12
CA GLY A 191 24.97 12.20 3.17
C GLY A 191 24.64 13.67 3.43
N ASP A 192 23.86 14.31 2.56
CA ASP A 192 23.35 15.66 2.83
C ASP A 192 22.43 15.65 4.05
N PRO A 193 22.43 16.73 4.86
CA PRO A 193 21.42 16.89 5.90
C PRO A 193 20.02 16.96 5.26
N LEU A 194 19.11 16.11 5.75
CA LEU A 194 17.75 16.01 5.22
C LEU A 194 16.78 16.81 6.09
N ASP A 195 16.13 17.81 5.51
CA ASP A 195 14.95 18.43 6.10
C ASP A 195 13.69 17.64 5.72
N TRP A 196 13.32 16.68 6.56
CA TRP A 196 12.15 15.83 6.39
C TRP A 196 10.82 16.58 6.39
N SER A 197 10.77 17.84 6.85
CA SER A 197 9.56 18.65 6.84
C SER A 197 9.33 19.37 5.50
N SER A 198 10.38 19.50 4.68
CA SER A 198 10.33 20.17 3.37
C SER A 198 9.52 19.44 2.31
N VAL A 199 9.25 18.15 2.51
CA VAL A 199 8.53 17.28 1.56
C VAL A 199 7.43 16.49 2.26
N PRO A 200 6.30 16.24 1.57
CA PRO A 200 5.21 15.48 2.14
C PRO A 200 5.55 13.99 2.22
N SER A 201 4.90 13.31 3.15
CA SER A 201 4.86 11.85 3.22
C SER A 201 4.19 11.28 1.97
N ILE A 202 4.80 10.28 1.32
CA ILE A 202 4.16 9.62 0.17
C ILE A 202 2.88 8.96 0.67
N ASN A 203 1.78 9.27 -0.03
CA ASN A 203 0.46 8.67 0.15
C ASN A 203 0.05 8.00 -1.16
N GLU A 204 -0.59 8.74 -2.07
CA GLU A 204 -0.88 8.24 -3.41
C GLU A 204 0.36 8.20 -4.30
N TYR A 205 0.36 7.30 -5.26
CA TYR A 205 1.41 7.22 -6.28
C TYR A 205 1.03 7.90 -7.59
N PRO A 206 2.05 8.32 -8.36
CA PRO A 206 1.88 8.65 -9.77
C PRO A 206 1.55 7.38 -10.58
N ILE A 207 1.24 7.58 -11.87
CA ILE A 207 1.11 6.49 -12.83
C ILE A 207 2.43 5.71 -12.99
N GLN A 208 2.34 4.41 -13.21
CA GLN A 208 3.44 3.49 -13.42
C GLN A 208 3.08 2.45 -14.49
N SER A 209 4.08 1.99 -15.23
CA SER A 209 4.03 0.76 -16.01
C SER A 209 5.38 0.04 -16.06
N TYR A 210 5.35 -1.25 -16.37
CA TYR A 210 6.56 -2.06 -16.56
C TYR A 210 6.29 -3.20 -17.53
N ILE A 211 7.25 -3.45 -18.42
CA ILE A 211 7.22 -4.60 -19.34
C ILE A 211 7.86 -5.78 -18.62
N CYS A 212 7.12 -6.87 -18.48
CA CYS A 212 7.56 -8.11 -17.86
C CYS A 212 8.09 -9.11 -18.91
N ILE A 213 7.46 -9.12 -20.09
CA ILE A 213 7.80 -9.99 -21.21
C ILE A 213 7.96 -9.12 -22.46
N PRO A 214 9.06 -9.26 -23.22
CA PRO A 214 10.29 -9.92 -22.80
C PRO A 214 10.95 -9.18 -21.61
N SER A 215 11.65 -9.93 -20.77
CA SER A 215 12.45 -9.36 -19.67
C SER A 215 13.75 -8.72 -20.18
N PRO A 216 14.33 -7.75 -19.46
CA PRO A 216 15.60 -7.14 -19.85
C PRO A 216 16.72 -8.18 -20.03
N GLY A 217 17.26 -8.27 -21.24
CA GLY A 217 18.33 -9.21 -21.61
C GLY A 217 17.86 -10.48 -22.31
N ASP A 218 16.54 -10.69 -22.42
CA ASP A 218 15.98 -11.79 -23.18
C ASP A 218 16.39 -11.70 -24.66
N LYS A 219 16.59 -12.89 -25.25
CA LYS A 219 16.86 -13.04 -26.68
C LYS A 219 15.62 -13.59 -27.35
N VAL A 220 15.04 -12.80 -28.24
CA VAL A 220 13.92 -13.20 -29.10
C VAL A 220 14.45 -13.85 -30.38
N LYS A 221 13.72 -14.84 -30.92
CA LYS A 221 14.14 -15.47 -32.17
C LYS A 221 13.74 -14.58 -33.33
N ARG A 222 14.69 -14.28 -34.22
CA ARG A 222 14.39 -13.51 -35.44
C ARG A 222 13.40 -14.22 -36.38
N SER A 223 13.24 -15.54 -36.24
CA SER A 223 12.26 -16.32 -36.99
C SER A 223 10.83 -16.15 -36.49
N GLU A 224 10.63 -15.58 -35.30
CA GLU A 224 9.29 -15.24 -34.81
C GLU A 224 8.79 -14.01 -35.60
N GLU A 225 7.64 -14.16 -36.25
CA GLU A 225 7.03 -13.09 -37.04
C GLU A 225 6.45 -11.99 -36.15
N GLU A 226 6.06 -12.35 -34.92
CA GLU A 226 5.50 -11.46 -33.90
C GLU A 226 6.19 -11.68 -32.55
N ILE A 227 6.36 -10.59 -31.80
CA ILE A 227 6.88 -10.63 -30.43
C ILE A 227 5.80 -10.06 -29.53
N GLU A 228 5.33 -10.86 -28.59
CA GLU A 228 4.37 -10.44 -27.58
C GLU A 228 5.08 -9.63 -26.50
N PHE A 229 4.48 -8.49 -26.15
CA PHE A 229 4.88 -7.69 -25.00
C PHE A 229 3.81 -7.81 -23.94
N VAL A 230 4.18 -8.24 -22.74
CA VAL A 230 3.27 -8.34 -21.61
C VAL A 230 3.80 -7.52 -20.45
N GLY A 231 2.93 -6.73 -19.83
CA GLY A 231 3.29 -5.86 -18.71
C GLY A 231 2.14 -5.56 -17.78
N TYR A 232 2.39 -4.64 -16.85
CA TYR A 232 1.35 -4.09 -16.00
C TYR A 232 1.39 -2.56 -16.06
N ALA A 233 0.23 -1.94 -15.85
CA ALA A 233 0.09 -0.51 -15.61
C ALA A 233 -0.83 -0.24 -14.41
N TRP A 234 -0.48 0.75 -13.61
CA TRP A 234 -1.14 1.03 -12.34
C TRP A 234 -1.04 2.52 -11.98
N SER A 235 -2.03 3.06 -11.28
CA SER A 235 -2.00 4.43 -10.75
C SER A 235 -2.57 4.49 -9.34
N GLY A 236 -2.01 5.38 -8.51
CA GLY A 236 -2.54 5.66 -7.18
C GLY A 236 -3.91 6.36 -7.22
N GLY A 237 -4.50 6.54 -6.03
CA GLY A 237 -5.74 7.33 -5.87
C GLY A 237 -6.97 6.79 -6.61
N GLY A 238 -6.95 5.55 -7.11
CA GLY A 238 -8.06 4.96 -7.86
C GLY A 238 -8.21 5.49 -9.29
N ARG A 239 -7.17 6.11 -9.87
CA ARG A 239 -7.20 6.65 -11.23
C ARG A 239 -7.06 5.57 -12.30
N GLY A 240 -8.03 5.50 -13.22
CA GLY A 240 -8.05 4.60 -14.38
C GLY A 240 -6.82 4.71 -15.29
N ILE A 241 -6.27 3.59 -15.76
CA ILE A 241 -5.35 3.59 -16.90
C ILE A 241 -6.21 3.57 -18.15
N ILE A 242 -6.18 4.67 -18.89
CA ILE A 242 -6.99 4.82 -20.11
C ILE A 242 -6.25 4.34 -21.37
N ARG A 243 -4.92 4.23 -21.29
CA ARG A 243 -4.07 3.85 -22.41
C ARG A 243 -2.69 3.42 -21.91
N VAL A 244 -2.13 2.40 -22.57
CA VAL A 244 -0.70 2.10 -22.55
C VAL A 244 -0.20 2.10 -23.99
N GLU A 245 0.96 2.70 -24.20
CA GLU A 245 1.62 2.80 -25.50
C GLU A 245 2.98 2.10 -25.41
N ILE A 246 3.31 1.30 -26.43
CA ILE A 246 4.58 0.58 -26.54
C ILE A 246 5.37 1.14 -27.71
N SER A 247 6.66 1.32 -27.51
CA SER A 247 7.63 1.75 -28.52
C SER A 247 8.73 0.69 -28.65
N THR A 248 9.09 0.36 -29.88
CA THR A 248 10.20 -0.55 -30.21
C THR A 248 11.43 0.17 -30.79
N ASP A 249 11.41 1.50 -30.88
CA ASP A 249 12.45 2.31 -31.54
C ASP A 249 13.07 3.40 -30.65
N GLY A 250 12.97 3.21 -29.33
CA GLY A 250 13.50 4.15 -28.33
C GLY A 250 12.61 5.37 -28.07
N GLY A 251 11.32 5.29 -28.38
CA GLY A 251 10.29 6.28 -28.05
C GLY A 251 9.94 7.22 -29.19
N LYS A 252 10.33 6.89 -30.44
CA LYS A 252 10.07 7.73 -31.61
C LYS A 252 8.68 7.46 -32.19
N THR A 253 8.26 6.19 -32.22
CA THR A 253 6.92 5.79 -32.66
C THR A 253 6.27 4.88 -31.63
N TRP A 254 4.93 4.94 -31.55
CA TRP A 254 4.15 4.32 -30.50
C TRP A 254 2.95 3.56 -31.07
N ARG A 255 2.61 2.44 -30.43
CA ARG A 255 1.41 1.65 -30.72
C ARG A 255 0.62 1.45 -29.44
N ASN A 256 -0.69 1.53 -29.52
CA ASN A 256 -1.57 1.21 -28.40
C ASN A 256 -1.47 -0.28 -28.09
N SER A 257 -1.40 -0.62 -26.81
CA SER A 257 -1.58 -2.01 -26.35
C SER A 257 -3.06 -2.29 -26.07
N GLU A 258 -3.40 -3.58 -26.01
CA GLU A 258 -4.68 -4.02 -25.46
C GLU A 258 -4.62 -3.91 -23.94
N LEU A 259 -5.68 -3.42 -23.29
CA LEU A 259 -5.76 -3.35 -21.83
C LEU A 259 -6.71 -4.41 -21.32
N GLN A 260 -6.21 -5.27 -20.45
CA GLN A 260 -7.00 -6.27 -19.74
C GLN A 260 -7.14 -5.89 -18.27
N GLN A 261 -8.38 -5.90 -17.78
CA GLN A 261 -8.71 -5.74 -16.37
C GLN A 261 -9.46 -6.99 -15.90
N ALA A 262 -9.07 -7.55 -14.75
CA ALA A 262 -9.82 -8.66 -14.18
C ALA A 262 -11.26 -8.21 -13.85
N PRO A 263 -12.29 -9.02 -14.12
CA PRO A 263 -13.69 -8.64 -13.89
C PRO A 263 -14.00 -8.23 -12.44
N GLU A 264 -13.26 -8.81 -11.48
CA GLU A 264 -13.40 -8.55 -10.04
C GLU A 264 -12.45 -7.45 -9.51
N GLN A 265 -11.75 -6.72 -10.40
CA GLN A 265 -10.80 -5.69 -10.00
C GLN A 265 -11.54 -4.39 -9.62
N ASP A 266 -11.76 -4.18 -8.33
CA ASP A 266 -12.38 -2.95 -7.83
C ASP A 266 -11.52 -1.71 -8.11
N LEU A 267 -10.18 -1.85 -8.08
CA LEU A 267 -9.26 -0.72 -8.23
C LEU A 267 -8.09 -0.99 -9.17
N VAL A 268 -7.95 -0.04 -10.08
CA VAL A 268 -7.13 0.06 -11.29
C VAL A 268 -5.73 -0.58 -11.20
N CYS A 269 -5.62 -1.83 -11.64
CA CYS A 269 -4.38 -2.45 -12.13
C CYS A 269 -4.72 -3.12 -13.45
N TYR A 270 -3.97 -2.82 -14.50
CA TYR A 270 -4.19 -3.34 -15.84
C TYR A 270 -3.01 -4.19 -16.27
N PHE A 271 -3.30 -5.27 -16.96
CA PHE A 271 -2.32 -6.01 -17.73
C PHE A 271 -2.44 -5.58 -19.19
N PHE A 272 -1.32 -5.52 -19.88
CA PHE A 272 -1.25 -5.18 -21.29
C PHE A 272 -0.26 -6.06 -22.01
#